data_AF-A0A7S0E909-F1
#
_entry.id   AF-A0A7S0E909-F1
#
_cell.length_a   1.000
_cell.length_b   1.000
_cell.length_c   1.000
_cell.angle_alpha   90.00
_cell.angle_beta   90.00
_cell.angle_gamma   90.00
#
_symmetry.space_group_name_H-M   'P 1'
#
loop_
_entity.id
_entity.type
_entity.pdbx_description
1 polymer ?
#
loop_
_entity_poly.entity_id
_entity_poly.type
_entity_poly.pdbx_seq_one_letter_code
_entity_poly.pdbx_strand_id
1 'polypeptide(L)'
;DQKRFCLACVSALRHHREGRTPVFLLQQLCNIMCPTKPEPTYWLILTKSPTQEEFIRGGMTKNPYCSLDIGTTMRDVKRKICTDLDLGGLMEDENGMELLVRGNIVRLDLPISLVYEQVWRPSLQGNSESPMEVIYRLQGLDGEATEPIVEALHDSDASKQEDPEEEVAMTALMSETGGLQVLLDRVKDIDMASAKSELEPLLLRLLHACCKLRSNRIAALRLGAVDIVLTRVCVVLQEDPIPPSAETMLLILEFLVQEANSETPAESERAGEVSTNQEENFKLLLSRLGSHTVRCR
;
A
#
# COMPACT_ATOMS: atom_id res chain seq x y z
N ASP A 1 5.29 -10.29 25.25
CA ASP A 1 3.89 -10.59 25.63
C ASP A 1 2.92 -9.66 24.90
N GLN A 2 2.85 -9.80 23.56
CA GLN A 2 2.11 -8.88 22.70
C GLN A 2 0.59 -9.01 22.88
N LYS A 3 0.08 -10.22 23.12
CA LYS A 3 -1.35 -10.44 23.36
C LYS A 3 -1.87 -9.71 24.60
N ARG A 4 -1.16 -9.78 25.75
CA ARG A 4 -1.55 -9.05 26.96
C ARG A 4 -1.49 -7.54 26.77
N PHE A 5 -0.52 -7.05 26.00
CA PHE A 5 -0.44 -5.64 25.65
C PHE A 5 -1.64 -5.20 24.78
N CYS A 6 -1.96 -5.93 23.71
CA CYS A 6 -3.13 -5.63 22.87
C CYS A 6 -4.43 -5.66 23.68
N LEU A 7 -4.60 -6.64 24.58
CA LEU A 7 -5.72 -6.72 25.52
C LEU A 7 -5.85 -5.44 26.37
N ALA A 8 -4.74 -4.98 26.95
CA ALA A 8 -4.71 -3.75 27.74
C ALA A 8 -5.07 -2.52 26.87
N CYS A 9 -4.56 -2.45 25.63
CA CYS A 9 -4.91 -1.38 24.69
C CYS A 9 -6.41 -1.37 24.35
N VAL A 10 -7.01 -2.52 24.06
CA VAL A 10 -8.46 -2.63 23.78
C VAL A 10 -9.28 -2.19 25.00
N SER A 11 -8.89 -2.61 26.21
CA SER A 11 -9.55 -2.19 27.44
C SER A 11 -9.43 -0.67 27.67
N ALA A 12 -8.25 -0.10 27.46
CA ALA A 12 -8.02 1.34 27.59
C ALA A 12 -8.82 2.14 26.55
N LEU A 13 -8.93 1.65 25.31
CA LEU A 13 -9.72 2.28 24.24
C LEU A 13 -11.22 2.36 24.56
N ARG A 14 -11.76 1.52 25.46
CA ARG A 14 -13.16 1.65 25.90
C ARG A 14 -13.39 2.90 26.74
N HIS A 15 -12.42 3.25 27.57
CA HIS A 15 -12.55 4.29 28.59
C HIS A 15 -12.04 5.64 28.12
N HIS A 16 -11.00 5.67 27.29
CA HIS A 16 -10.41 6.90 26.79
C HIS A 16 -11.03 7.27 25.45
N ARG A 17 -11.89 8.29 25.41
CA ARG A 17 -12.53 8.77 24.17
C ARG A 17 -11.89 10.02 23.55
N GLU A 18 -11.17 10.79 24.35
CA GLU A 18 -10.71 12.12 23.98
C GLU A 18 -9.18 12.26 24.07
N GLY A 19 -8.66 13.29 23.42
CA GLY A 19 -7.24 13.63 23.43
C GLY A 19 -6.38 12.69 22.58
N ARG A 20 -5.09 12.61 22.91
CA ARG A 20 -4.09 11.84 22.14
C ARG A 20 -4.03 10.36 22.50
N THR A 21 -4.58 9.97 23.66
CA THR A 21 -4.53 8.58 24.14
C THR A 21 -5.13 7.58 23.15
N PRO A 22 -6.34 7.81 22.57
CA PRO A 22 -6.93 6.85 21.63
C PRO A 22 -6.11 6.71 20.34
N VAL A 23 -5.53 7.82 19.84
CA VAL A 23 -4.64 7.83 18.68
C VAL A 23 -3.41 6.96 18.95
N PHE A 24 -2.75 7.16 20.09
CA PHE A 24 -1.60 6.37 20.49
C PHE A 24 -1.94 4.87 20.60
N LEU A 25 -3.04 4.53 21.27
CA LEU A 25 -3.46 3.13 21.45
C LEU A 25 -3.78 2.44 20.12
N LEU A 26 -4.51 3.12 19.22
CA LEU A 26 -4.79 2.60 17.88
C LEU A 26 -3.52 2.45 17.05
N GLN A 27 -2.57 3.39 17.13
CA GLN A 27 -1.28 3.27 16.45
C GLN A 27 -0.52 2.03 16.89
N GLN A 28 -0.47 1.77 18.21
CA GLN A 28 0.19 0.58 18.75
C GLN A 28 -0.51 -0.71 18.30
N LEU A 29 -1.84 -0.75 18.32
CA LEU A 29 -2.60 -1.89 17.82
C LEU A 29 -2.34 -2.13 16.34
N CYS A 30 -2.38 -1.07 15.51
CA CYS A 30 -2.12 -1.22 14.09
C CYS A 30 -0.69 -1.70 13.81
N ASN A 31 0.32 -1.21 14.53
CA ASN A 31 1.70 -1.64 14.35
C ASN A 31 1.90 -3.14 14.68
N ILE A 32 1.07 -3.71 15.55
CA ILE A 32 1.13 -5.13 15.92
C ILE A 32 0.24 -6.00 15.02
N MET A 33 -0.95 -5.52 14.66
CA MET A 33 -1.99 -6.31 14.01
C MET A 33 -2.07 -6.14 12.49
N CYS A 34 -1.59 -5.01 11.98
CA CYS A 34 -1.51 -4.71 10.55
C CYS A 34 -0.25 -3.91 10.24
N PRO A 35 0.94 -4.52 10.45
CA PRO A 35 2.20 -3.85 10.17
C PRO A 35 2.28 -3.52 8.68
N THR A 36 2.41 -2.24 8.35
CA THR A 36 2.75 -1.82 7.00
C THR A 36 4.20 -2.22 6.74
N LYS A 37 4.45 -3.18 5.85
CA LYS A 37 5.81 -3.43 5.35
C LYS A 37 6.26 -2.13 4.65
N PRO A 38 7.28 -1.41 5.16
CA PRO A 38 7.77 -0.23 4.47
C PRO A 38 8.26 -0.66 3.08
N GLU A 39 7.98 0.15 2.07
CA GLU A 39 8.55 -0.10 0.75
C GLU A 39 10.08 -0.13 0.86
N PRO A 40 10.74 -1.16 0.30
CA PRO A 40 12.19 -1.27 0.38
C PRO A 40 12.85 -0.08 -0.32
N THR A 41 13.82 0.52 0.36
CA THR A 41 14.68 1.57 -0.20
C THR A 41 15.87 0.93 -0.90
N TYR A 42 16.09 1.28 -2.16
CA TYR A 42 17.21 0.76 -2.95
C TYR A 42 18.29 1.83 -3.11
N TRP A 43 19.55 1.41 -2.96
CA TRP A 43 20.71 2.28 -3.15
C TRP A 43 21.39 1.93 -4.46
N LEU A 44 21.76 2.94 -5.25
CA LEU A 44 22.35 2.79 -6.57
C LEU A 44 23.71 3.48 -6.64
N ILE A 45 24.71 2.77 -7.17
CA ILE A 45 25.99 3.36 -7.56
C ILE A 45 25.96 3.53 -9.08
N LEU A 46 26.03 4.76 -9.53
CA LEU A 46 25.95 5.13 -10.94
C LEU A 46 27.37 5.42 -11.45
N THR A 47 27.86 4.60 -12.37
CA THR A 47 29.21 4.70 -12.93
C THR A 47 29.14 4.81 -14.45
N LYS A 48 29.97 5.66 -15.05
CA LYS A 48 30.08 5.70 -16.51
C LYS A 48 30.85 4.48 -17.01
N SER A 49 30.54 4.02 -18.22
CA SER A 49 31.35 2.97 -18.86
C SER A 49 32.82 3.39 -18.97
N PRO A 50 33.77 2.53 -18.59
CA PRO A 50 35.21 2.80 -18.76
C PRO A 50 35.61 3.06 -20.21
N THR A 51 34.90 2.47 -21.18
CA THR A 51 35.16 2.67 -22.61
C THR A 51 34.70 4.05 -23.10
N GLN A 52 33.84 4.73 -22.34
CA GLN A 52 33.23 5.99 -22.74
C GLN A 52 33.59 7.18 -21.84
N GLU A 53 34.67 7.08 -21.07
CA GLU A 53 35.08 8.13 -20.12
C GLU A 53 35.36 9.48 -20.79
N GLU A 54 35.83 9.46 -22.04
CA GLU A 54 36.16 10.66 -22.83
C GLU A 54 34.94 11.29 -23.52
N PHE A 55 33.88 10.51 -23.78
CA PHE A 55 32.67 10.98 -24.44
C PHE A 55 31.68 11.61 -23.46
N ILE A 56 31.62 11.07 -22.23
CA ILE A 56 30.78 11.60 -21.16
C ILE A 56 31.63 12.46 -20.23
N ARG A 57 31.43 13.78 -20.30
CA ARG A 57 32.09 14.73 -19.42
C ARG A 57 31.54 14.63 -17.99
N GLY A 58 32.45 14.70 -17.01
CA GLY A 58 32.10 14.58 -15.60
C GLY A 58 31.79 13.14 -15.16
N GLY A 59 31.08 13.02 -14.05
CA GLY A 59 30.67 11.75 -13.45
C GLY A 59 29.76 11.98 -12.25
N MET A 60 29.05 10.92 -11.86
CA MET A 60 28.12 10.97 -10.74
C MET A 60 28.89 11.03 -9.40
N THR A 61 28.86 12.18 -8.73
CA THR A 61 29.70 12.46 -7.55
C THR A 61 29.05 12.12 -6.20
N LYS A 62 27.73 11.89 -6.17
CA LYS A 62 26.95 11.67 -4.93
C LYS A 62 26.60 10.20 -4.71
N ASN A 63 27.43 9.28 -5.22
CA ASN A 63 27.24 7.86 -5.00
C ASN A 63 27.37 7.49 -3.51
N PRO A 64 26.52 6.58 -2.97
CA PRO A 64 25.35 5.98 -3.60
C PRO A 64 24.10 6.89 -3.56
N TYR A 65 23.26 6.79 -4.58
CA TYR A 65 21.99 7.50 -4.69
C TYR A 65 20.83 6.66 -4.14
N CYS A 66 19.87 7.32 -3.50
CA CYS A 66 18.67 6.70 -2.95
C CYS A 66 17.56 6.62 -4.01
N SER A 67 16.87 5.48 -4.13
CA SER A 67 15.72 5.34 -5.04
C SER A 67 14.61 6.34 -4.75
N LEU A 68 14.39 6.70 -3.48
CA LEU A 68 13.38 7.70 -3.08
C LEU A 68 13.66 9.10 -3.66
N ASP A 69 14.93 9.44 -3.91
CA ASP A 69 15.32 10.73 -4.49
C ASP A 69 15.39 10.69 -6.02
N ILE A 70 15.51 9.50 -6.60
CA ILE A 70 15.61 9.31 -8.05
C ILE A 70 14.22 9.16 -8.67
N GLY A 71 13.42 8.23 -8.14
CA GLY A 71 12.16 7.80 -8.75
C GLY A 71 11.97 6.28 -8.66
N THR A 72 11.10 5.74 -9.49
CA THR A 72 10.67 4.33 -9.41
C THR A 72 11.20 3.47 -10.54
N THR A 73 11.58 4.07 -11.67
CA THR A 73 11.94 3.37 -12.90
C THR A 73 13.39 3.61 -13.31
N MET A 74 13.95 2.74 -14.15
CA MET A 74 15.28 2.92 -14.74
C MET A 74 15.35 4.19 -15.63
N ARG A 75 14.22 4.64 -16.18
CA ARG A 75 14.05 5.94 -16.84
C ARG A 75 14.35 7.11 -15.91
N ASP A 76 13.88 7.04 -14.66
CA ASP A 76 14.17 8.07 -13.67
C ASP A 76 15.67 8.11 -13.33
N VAL A 77 16.32 6.94 -13.28
CA VAL A 77 17.79 6.84 -13.13
C VAL A 77 18.51 7.54 -14.30
N LYS A 78 18.10 7.25 -15.55
CA LYS A 78 18.64 7.94 -16.73
C LYS A 78 18.42 9.45 -16.66
N ARG A 79 17.21 9.89 -16.32
CA ARG A 79 16.86 11.30 -16.16
C ARG A 79 17.76 11.98 -15.12
N LYS A 80 18.03 11.29 -14.01
CA LYS A 80 18.93 11.76 -12.96
C LYS A 80 20.35 11.95 -13.48
N ILE A 81 20.90 10.99 -14.20
CA ILE A 81 22.23 11.07 -14.82
C ILE A 81 22.29 12.23 -15.82
N CYS A 82 21.31 12.32 -16.72
CA CYS A 82 21.25 13.37 -17.72
C CYS A 82 21.14 14.77 -17.09
N THR A 83 20.38 14.91 -16.01
CA THR A 83 20.24 16.18 -15.29
C THR A 83 21.54 16.57 -14.59
N ASP A 84 22.18 15.66 -13.85
CA ASP A 84 23.39 15.95 -13.08
C ASP A 84 24.63 16.19 -13.97
N LEU A 85 24.63 15.64 -15.18
CA LEU A 85 25.74 15.79 -16.15
C LEU A 85 25.45 16.77 -17.29
N ASP A 86 24.34 17.52 -17.22
CA ASP A 86 23.91 18.49 -18.25
C ASP A 86 23.78 17.89 -19.66
N LEU A 87 23.29 16.65 -19.74
CA LEU A 87 23.05 15.91 -20.99
C LEU A 87 21.60 16.07 -21.47
N GLY A 88 21.12 17.32 -21.56
CA GLY A 88 19.71 17.62 -21.86
C GLY A 88 19.19 16.99 -23.16
N GLY A 89 20.04 16.84 -24.18
CA GLY A 89 19.67 16.23 -25.46
C GLY A 89 19.28 14.74 -25.39
N LEU A 90 19.64 14.04 -24.31
CA LEU A 90 19.37 12.61 -24.12
C LEU A 90 18.15 12.35 -23.22
N MET A 91 17.54 13.40 -22.66
CA MET A 91 16.43 13.28 -21.71
C MET A 91 15.20 12.62 -22.35
N GLU A 92 14.87 13.04 -23.57
CA GLU A 92 13.71 12.56 -24.34
C GLU A 92 14.07 11.45 -25.34
N ASP A 93 15.37 11.24 -25.61
CA ASP A 93 15.82 10.22 -26.55
C ASP A 93 15.96 8.87 -25.83
N GLU A 94 14.91 8.07 -25.88
CA GLU A 94 14.82 6.71 -25.32
C GLU A 94 16.04 5.81 -25.60
N ASN A 95 16.66 5.96 -26.77
CA ASN A 95 17.72 5.08 -27.24
C ASN A 95 19.13 5.67 -27.05
N GLY A 96 19.24 6.97 -26.76
CA GLY A 96 20.53 7.66 -26.69
C GLY A 96 21.44 7.26 -25.53
N MET A 97 20.89 6.63 -24.48
CA MET A 97 21.66 6.16 -23.32
C MET A 97 21.15 4.79 -22.85
N GLU A 98 22.09 3.86 -22.68
CA GLU A 98 21.87 2.53 -22.14
C GLU A 98 22.29 2.47 -20.68
N LEU A 99 21.52 1.73 -19.87
CA LEU A 99 21.83 1.42 -18.48
C LEU A 99 22.10 -0.08 -18.36
N LEU A 100 23.24 -0.44 -17.81
CA LEU A 100 23.69 -1.81 -17.65
C LEU A 100 23.74 -2.18 -16.16
N VAL A 101 23.15 -3.31 -15.82
CA VAL A 101 23.24 -3.92 -14.48
C VAL A 101 23.77 -5.33 -14.65
N ARG A 102 24.91 -5.63 -14.01
CA ARG A 102 25.62 -6.92 -14.14
C ARG A 102 25.92 -7.30 -15.59
N GLY A 103 26.22 -6.32 -16.44
CA GLY A 103 26.53 -6.53 -17.85
C GLY A 103 25.31 -6.87 -18.73
N ASN A 104 24.08 -6.71 -18.22
CA ASN A 104 22.86 -6.79 -19.01
C ASN A 104 22.33 -5.38 -19.23
N ILE A 105 21.91 -5.06 -20.46
CA ILE A 105 21.20 -3.80 -20.76
C ILE A 105 19.79 -3.92 -20.19
N VAL A 106 19.37 -2.95 -19.38
CA VAL A 106 18.07 -2.96 -18.71
C VAL A 106 17.15 -1.95 -19.39
N ARG A 107 15.94 -2.35 -19.79
CA ARG A 107 14.99 -1.39 -20.35
C ARG A 107 14.61 -0.31 -19.33
N LEU A 108 14.38 0.90 -19.83
CA LEU A 108 14.13 2.09 -19.02
C LEU A 108 12.74 2.08 -18.33
N ASP A 109 11.79 1.32 -18.86
CA ASP A 109 10.45 1.14 -18.28
C ASP A 109 10.44 0.21 -17.06
N LEU A 110 11.52 -0.55 -16.82
CA LEU A 110 11.57 -1.48 -15.70
C LEU A 110 11.68 -0.76 -14.34
N PRO A 111 10.96 -1.22 -13.31
CA PRO A 111 11.09 -0.69 -11.95
C PRO A 111 12.46 -0.97 -11.33
N ILE A 112 13.02 0.02 -10.63
CA ILE A 112 14.30 -0.11 -9.90
C ILE A 112 14.25 -1.29 -8.92
N SER A 113 13.10 -1.49 -8.26
CA SER A 113 12.87 -2.58 -7.31
C SER A 113 13.06 -3.95 -7.94
N LEU A 114 12.42 -4.19 -9.09
CA LEU A 114 12.51 -5.48 -9.78
C LEU A 114 13.93 -5.72 -10.32
N VAL A 115 14.56 -4.68 -10.87
CA VAL A 115 15.95 -4.78 -11.37
C VAL A 115 16.90 -5.12 -10.22
N TYR A 116 16.73 -4.49 -9.05
CA TYR A 116 17.50 -4.84 -7.87
C TYR A 116 17.28 -6.29 -7.45
N GLU A 117 16.02 -6.71 -7.27
CA GLU A 117 15.68 -8.01 -6.70
C GLU A 117 15.97 -9.20 -7.65
N GLN A 118 15.83 -9.01 -8.95
CA GLN A 118 15.93 -10.10 -9.94
C GLN A 118 17.22 -10.08 -10.78
N VAL A 119 17.89 -8.94 -10.93
CA VAL A 119 19.13 -8.84 -11.72
C VAL A 119 20.34 -8.67 -10.81
N TRP A 120 20.28 -7.74 -9.85
CA TRP A 120 21.42 -7.43 -8.99
C TRP A 120 21.60 -8.43 -7.84
N ARG A 121 20.56 -8.59 -7.01
CA ARG A 121 20.59 -9.35 -5.76
C ARG A 121 20.94 -10.83 -5.92
N PRO A 122 20.45 -11.59 -6.92
CA PRO A 122 20.75 -13.02 -7.02
C PRO A 122 22.24 -13.32 -7.19
N SER A 123 23.02 -12.33 -7.64
CA SER A 123 24.47 -12.42 -7.80
C SER A 123 25.26 -12.15 -6.50
N LEU A 124 24.62 -11.71 -5.42
CA LEU A 124 25.25 -11.44 -4.13
C LEU A 124 25.33 -12.73 -3.30
N GLN A 125 26.50 -13.36 -3.25
CA GLN A 125 26.74 -14.49 -2.35
C GLN A 125 26.89 -13.97 -0.90
N GLY A 126 25.83 -14.13 -0.09
CA GLY A 126 25.91 -14.03 1.37
C GLY A 126 26.00 -12.63 1.98
N ASN A 127 25.93 -11.55 1.20
CA ASN A 127 25.86 -10.18 1.71
C ASN A 127 24.56 -9.51 1.22
N SER A 128 23.55 -9.47 2.08
CA SER A 128 22.32 -8.71 1.85
C SER A 128 22.62 -7.22 2.04
N GLU A 129 22.15 -6.36 1.13
CA GLU A 129 22.23 -4.88 1.18
C GLU A 129 23.46 -4.20 0.55
N SER A 130 24.03 -4.75 -0.53
CA SER A 130 24.97 -3.97 -1.37
C SER A 130 24.22 -3.04 -2.33
N PRO A 131 24.62 -1.76 -2.49
CA PRO A 131 24.06 -0.87 -3.52
C PRO A 131 24.18 -1.48 -4.91
N MET A 132 23.13 -1.35 -5.73
CA MET A 132 23.13 -1.82 -7.11
C MET A 132 24.04 -0.96 -7.97
N GLU A 133 25.03 -1.59 -8.59
CA GLU A 133 25.87 -0.93 -9.58
C GLU A 133 25.14 -0.83 -10.92
N VAL A 134 24.99 0.39 -11.41
CA VAL A 134 24.43 0.71 -12.72
C VAL A 134 25.48 1.43 -13.53
N ILE A 135 25.90 0.80 -14.63
CA ILE A 135 26.83 1.38 -15.58
C ILE A 135 26.03 2.08 -16.67
N TYR A 136 26.30 3.36 -16.93
CA TYR A 136 25.64 4.11 -18.00
C TYR A 136 26.59 4.41 -19.16
N ARG A 137 26.07 4.33 -20.39
CA ARG A 137 26.82 4.58 -21.62
C ARG A 137 25.91 5.12 -22.73
N LEU A 138 26.49 5.83 -23.69
CA LEU A 138 25.82 6.28 -24.91
C LEU A 138 25.77 5.14 -25.93
N GLN A 139 24.60 4.96 -26.56
CA GLN A 139 24.41 3.91 -27.55
C GLN A 139 25.22 4.20 -28.84
N GLY A 140 25.76 3.14 -29.45
CA GLY A 140 26.40 3.20 -30.76
C GLY A 140 27.86 3.66 -30.79
N LEU A 141 28.43 4.12 -29.66
CA LEU A 141 29.85 4.50 -29.60
C LEU A 141 30.80 3.30 -29.55
N ASP A 142 30.38 2.21 -28.90
CA ASP A 142 31.17 0.97 -28.76
C ASP A 142 30.83 -0.09 -29.83
N GLY A 143 30.07 0.29 -30.86
CA GLY A 143 29.54 -0.63 -31.88
C GLY A 143 28.15 -1.16 -31.54
N GLU A 144 27.79 -2.31 -32.12
CA GLU A 144 26.52 -2.98 -31.84
C GLU A 144 26.51 -3.57 -30.42
N ALA A 145 25.41 -3.39 -29.69
CA ALA A 145 25.24 -3.98 -28.36
C ALA A 145 25.28 -5.52 -28.46
N THR A 146 26.19 -6.12 -27.70
CA THR A 146 26.33 -7.59 -27.62
C THR A 146 25.84 -8.14 -26.29
N GLU A 147 25.55 -7.25 -25.35
CA GLU A 147 25.00 -7.57 -24.05
C GLU A 147 23.54 -8.02 -24.14
N PRO A 148 23.12 -8.99 -23.31
CA PRO A 148 21.73 -9.39 -23.24
C PRO A 148 20.85 -8.24 -22.75
N ILE A 149 19.64 -8.14 -23.31
CA ILE A 149 18.64 -7.13 -22.94
C ILE A 149 17.63 -7.75 -21.98
N VAL A 150 17.48 -7.15 -20.81
CA VAL A 150 16.40 -7.46 -19.85
C VAL A 150 15.16 -6.70 -20.29
N GLU A 151 14.25 -7.44 -20.93
CA GLU A 151 13.03 -6.87 -21.50
C GLU A 151 11.85 -6.80 -20.53
N ALA A 152 11.75 -7.76 -19.63
CA ALA A 152 10.66 -7.87 -18.67
C ALA A 152 11.15 -8.56 -17.41
N LEU A 153 10.58 -8.16 -16.27
CA LEU A 153 10.82 -8.76 -14.97
C LEU A 153 9.47 -9.10 -14.35
N HIS A 154 9.41 -10.15 -13.54
CA HIS A 154 8.15 -10.58 -12.94
C HIS A 154 7.84 -9.72 -11.71
N ASP A 155 6.59 -9.35 -11.47
CA ASP A 155 6.25 -8.69 -10.20
C ASP A 155 6.45 -9.67 -9.05
N SER A 156 7.47 -9.43 -8.22
CA SER A 156 7.81 -10.32 -7.11
C SER A 156 6.72 -10.38 -6.03
N ASP A 157 5.82 -9.39 -5.99
CA ASP A 157 4.64 -9.39 -5.11
C ASP A 157 3.63 -10.50 -5.44
N ALA A 158 3.59 -10.98 -6.68
CA ALA A 158 2.75 -12.12 -7.05
C ALA A 158 3.22 -13.45 -6.42
N SER A 159 4.50 -13.55 -6.06
CA SER A 159 5.13 -14.80 -5.59
C SER A 159 5.29 -14.91 -4.06
N LYS A 160 5.03 -13.82 -3.33
CA LYS A 160 5.01 -13.78 -1.85
C LYS A 160 3.63 -13.37 -1.33
N GLN A 161 2.56 -13.93 -1.90
CA GLN A 161 1.27 -13.96 -1.21
C GLN A 161 1.43 -14.90 -0.01
N GLU A 162 2.00 -14.39 1.09
CA GLU A 162 1.64 -14.85 2.43
C GLU A 162 0.10 -14.82 2.49
N ASP A 163 -0.51 -15.87 3.02
CA ASP A 163 -1.97 -15.93 3.14
C ASP A 163 -2.44 -14.63 3.81
N PRO A 164 -3.36 -13.85 3.19
CA PRO A 164 -3.87 -12.62 3.78
C PRO A 164 -4.34 -12.78 5.22
N GLU A 165 -4.78 -13.99 5.63
CA GLU A 165 -5.16 -14.30 7.00
C GLU A 165 -3.95 -14.50 7.95
N GLU A 166 -2.80 -14.99 7.47
CA GLU A 166 -1.57 -15.12 8.27
C GLU A 166 -1.00 -13.74 8.62
N GLU A 167 -1.04 -12.78 7.69
CA GLU A 167 -0.58 -11.40 7.92
C GLU A 167 -1.38 -10.71 9.03
N VAL A 168 -2.67 -11.03 9.17
CA VAL A 168 -3.57 -10.43 10.15
C VAL A 168 -3.97 -11.36 11.29
N ALA A 169 -3.27 -12.48 11.50
CA ALA A 169 -3.67 -13.49 12.49
C ALA A 169 -3.86 -12.91 13.90
N MET A 170 -3.07 -11.88 14.27
CA MET A 170 -3.21 -11.18 15.56
C MET A 170 -4.52 -10.39 15.71
N THR A 171 -5.19 -10.05 14.61
CA THR A 171 -6.52 -9.40 14.65
C THR A 171 -7.61 -10.32 15.19
N ALA A 172 -7.41 -11.65 15.24
CA ALA A 172 -8.37 -12.59 15.84
C ALA A 172 -8.72 -12.19 17.29
N LEU A 173 -7.75 -11.61 18.02
CA LEU A 173 -7.94 -11.08 19.37
C LEU A 173 -9.07 -10.04 19.44
N MET A 174 -9.37 -9.32 18.36
CA MET A 174 -10.39 -8.27 18.36
C MET A 174 -11.80 -8.85 18.52
N SER A 175 -12.07 -10.05 18.00
CA SER A 175 -13.34 -10.75 18.25
C SER A 175 -13.41 -11.32 19.66
N GLU A 176 -12.31 -11.83 20.21
CA GLU A 176 -12.24 -12.43 21.55
C GLU A 176 -12.37 -11.41 22.69
N THR A 177 -11.96 -10.17 22.44
CA THR A 177 -11.78 -9.14 23.47
C THR A 177 -12.82 -8.05 23.42
N GLY A 178 -13.86 -8.21 22.60
CA GLY A 178 -14.82 -7.14 22.29
C GLY A 178 -14.19 -5.93 21.60
N GLY A 179 -12.98 -6.06 21.07
CA GLY A 179 -12.28 -5.01 20.33
C GLY A 179 -13.09 -4.56 19.11
N LEU A 180 -13.73 -5.48 18.39
CA LEU A 180 -14.61 -5.15 17.26
C LEU A 180 -15.76 -4.23 17.66
N GLN A 181 -16.42 -4.49 18.80
CA GLN A 181 -17.48 -3.62 19.32
C GLN A 181 -16.94 -2.22 19.59
N VAL A 182 -15.76 -2.12 20.21
CA VAL A 182 -15.12 -0.82 20.47
C VAL A 182 -14.88 -0.07 19.17
N LEU A 183 -14.30 -0.72 18.15
CA LEU A 183 -14.04 -0.07 16.87
C LEU A 183 -15.34 0.39 16.19
N LEU A 184 -16.36 -0.46 16.15
CA LEU A 184 -17.65 -0.14 15.53
C LEU A 184 -18.37 1.00 16.25
N ASP A 185 -18.36 1.03 17.59
CA ASP A 185 -18.91 2.16 18.34
C ASP A 185 -18.12 3.45 18.07
N ARG A 186 -16.80 3.35 17.87
CA ARG A 186 -16.03 4.52 17.43
C ARG A 186 -16.43 4.97 16.04
N VAL A 187 -16.63 4.06 15.09
CA VAL A 187 -17.06 4.39 13.72
C VAL A 187 -18.40 5.15 13.70
N LYS A 188 -19.35 4.76 14.56
CA LYS A 188 -20.62 5.50 14.74
C LYS A 188 -20.38 6.94 15.18
N ASP A 189 -19.46 7.12 16.12
CA ASP A 189 -19.21 8.38 16.82
C ASP A 189 -18.10 9.23 16.19
N ILE A 190 -17.50 8.84 15.06
CA ILE A 190 -16.42 9.64 14.44
C ILE A 190 -17.00 11.02 14.10
N ASP A 191 -16.31 12.07 14.52
CA ASP A 191 -16.65 13.43 14.13
C ASP A 191 -15.94 13.80 12.81
N MET A 192 -16.67 13.79 11.69
CA MET A 192 -16.15 14.20 10.38
C MET A 192 -15.73 15.67 10.35
N ALA A 193 -16.27 16.53 11.23
CA ALA A 193 -15.97 17.96 11.23
C ALA A 193 -14.53 18.25 11.70
N SER A 194 -13.88 17.27 12.34
CA SER A 194 -12.50 17.40 12.78
C SER A 194 -11.52 17.02 11.66
N ALA A 195 -11.32 17.94 10.71
CA ALA A 195 -10.36 17.80 9.59
C ALA A 195 -8.87 17.56 9.99
N LYS A 196 -8.59 17.36 11.28
CA LYS A 196 -7.28 17.08 11.89
C LYS A 196 -7.22 15.74 12.64
N SER A 197 -8.26 14.92 12.56
CA SER A 197 -8.32 13.69 13.34
C SER A 197 -7.43 12.61 12.75
N GLU A 198 -6.24 12.44 13.34
CA GLU A 198 -5.35 11.29 13.09
C GLU A 198 -6.00 9.95 13.52
N LEU A 199 -7.13 10.00 14.24
CA LEU A 199 -7.82 8.85 14.78
C LEU A 199 -8.57 8.05 13.71
N GLU A 200 -9.29 8.72 12.82
CA GLU A 200 -10.14 8.07 11.81
C GLU A 200 -9.33 7.14 10.89
N PRO A 201 -8.20 7.57 10.28
CA PRO A 201 -7.40 6.69 9.43
C PRO A 201 -6.90 5.44 10.17
N LEU A 202 -6.47 5.59 11.42
CA LEU A 202 -5.98 4.46 12.24
C LEU A 202 -7.12 3.49 12.61
N LEU A 203 -8.28 4.03 12.95
CA LEU A 203 -9.47 3.25 13.27
C LEU A 203 -9.94 2.43 12.07
N LEU A 204 -10.09 3.06 10.91
CA LEU A 204 -10.51 2.39 9.68
C LEU A 204 -9.47 1.37 9.21
N ARG A 205 -8.17 1.70 9.32
CA ARG A 205 -7.08 0.76 8.99
C ARG A 205 -7.15 -0.51 9.84
N LEU A 206 -7.38 -0.36 11.15
CA LEU A 206 -7.49 -1.51 12.05
C LEU A 206 -8.77 -2.32 11.78
N LEU A 207 -9.91 -1.66 11.57
CA LEU A 207 -11.17 -2.34 11.25
C LEU A 207 -11.08 -3.10 9.92
N HIS A 208 -10.51 -2.47 8.89
CA HIS A 208 -10.24 -3.11 7.61
C HIS A 208 -9.36 -4.35 7.76
N ALA A 209 -8.26 -4.25 8.51
CA ALA A 209 -7.40 -5.40 8.80
C ALA A 209 -8.16 -6.52 9.54
N CYS A 210 -9.06 -6.18 10.48
CA CYS A 210 -9.89 -7.17 11.14
C CYS A 210 -10.81 -7.90 10.15
N CYS A 211 -11.41 -7.19 9.19
CA CYS A 211 -12.33 -7.76 8.20
C CYS A 211 -11.66 -8.71 7.19
N LYS A 212 -10.34 -8.68 7.04
CA LYS A 212 -9.61 -9.69 6.25
C LYS A 212 -9.81 -11.11 6.80
N LEU A 213 -9.97 -11.27 8.12
CA LEU A 213 -10.17 -12.56 8.78
C LEU A 213 -11.65 -12.94 8.86
N ARG A 214 -12.02 -14.15 8.40
CA ARG A 214 -13.42 -14.61 8.40
C ARG A 214 -14.09 -14.57 9.78
N SER A 215 -13.42 -15.04 10.83
CA SER A 215 -13.98 -15.09 12.19
C SER A 215 -14.37 -13.70 12.71
N ASN A 216 -13.58 -12.69 12.37
CA ASN A 216 -13.85 -11.30 12.72
C ASN A 216 -15.04 -10.73 11.91
N ARG A 217 -15.19 -11.09 10.62
CA ARG A 217 -16.36 -10.68 9.84
C ARG A 217 -17.66 -11.22 10.44
N ILE A 218 -17.71 -12.51 10.75
CA ILE A 218 -18.87 -13.14 11.40
C ILE A 218 -19.18 -12.44 12.74
N ALA A 219 -18.15 -12.19 13.56
CA ALA A 219 -18.32 -11.47 14.81
C ALA A 219 -18.84 -10.04 14.58
N ALA A 220 -18.33 -9.32 13.59
CA ALA A 220 -18.76 -7.96 13.25
C ALA A 220 -20.20 -7.92 12.71
N LEU A 221 -20.62 -8.89 11.90
CA LEU A 221 -22.00 -9.01 11.40
C LEU A 221 -23.00 -9.12 12.56
N ARG A 222 -22.69 -9.92 13.59
CA ARG A 222 -23.51 -10.02 14.82
C ARG A 222 -23.63 -8.72 15.61
N LEU A 223 -22.73 -7.76 15.37
CA LEU A 223 -22.74 -6.43 15.97
C LEU A 223 -23.40 -5.37 15.08
N GLY A 224 -24.00 -5.76 13.94
CA GLY A 224 -24.63 -4.85 12.99
C GLY A 224 -23.64 -4.03 12.17
N ALA A 225 -22.44 -4.56 11.91
CA ALA A 225 -21.37 -3.80 11.25
C ALA A 225 -21.74 -3.26 9.86
N VAL A 226 -22.55 -4.00 9.08
CA VAL A 226 -23.00 -3.56 7.74
C VAL A 226 -23.71 -2.21 7.85
N ASP A 227 -24.65 -2.07 8.77
CA ASP A 227 -25.44 -0.85 8.93
C ASP A 227 -24.61 0.32 9.40
N ILE A 228 -23.72 0.05 10.35
CA ILE A 228 -22.83 1.05 10.94
C ILE A 228 -21.92 1.62 9.86
N VAL A 229 -21.26 0.74 9.09
CA VAL A 229 -20.32 1.14 8.04
C VAL A 229 -21.06 1.78 6.87
N LEU A 230 -22.19 1.20 6.42
CA LEU A 230 -22.99 1.74 5.32
C LEU A 230 -23.52 3.14 5.66
N THR A 231 -24.07 3.33 6.86
CA THR A 231 -24.53 4.65 7.32
C THR A 231 -23.38 5.65 7.28
N ARG A 232 -22.18 5.23 7.70
CA ARG A 232 -21.02 6.11 7.69
C ARG A 232 -20.54 6.46 6.27
N VAL A 233 -20.47 5.47 5.38
CA VAL A 233 -20.16 5.66 3.96
C VAL A 233 -21.10 6.70 3.34
N CYS A 234 -22.41 6.59 3.60
CA CYS A 234 -23.39 7.54 3.10
C CYS A 234 -23.14 8.99 3.55
N VAL A 235 -22.68 9.19 4.80
CA VAL A 235 -22.29 10.52 5.30
C VAL A 235 -21.05 11.03 4.57
N VAL A 236 -19.99 10.22 4.50
CA VAL A 236 -18.71 10.62 3.87
C VAL A 236 -18.87 10.90 2.37
N LEU A 237 -19.72 10.14 1.68
CA LEU A 237 -20.00 10.34 0.26
C LEU A 237 -20.79 11.62 -0.03
N GLN A 238 -21.37 12.28 0.97
CA GLN A 238 -22.06 13.57 0.80
C GLN A 238 -21.11 14.77 0.91
N GLU A 239 -19.88 14.57 1.40
CA GLU A 239 -18.88 15.62 1.51
C GLU A 239 -18.31 16.03 0.15
N ASP A 240 -17.88 17.29 0.05
CA ASP A 240 -17.24 17.86 -1.15
C ASP A 240 -15.98 18.66 -0.73
N PRO A 241 -14.76 18.18 -1.04
CA PRO A 241 -14.46 16.95 -1.77
C PRO A 241 -14.71 15.69 -0.93
N ILE A 242 -15.00 14.56 -1.60
CA ILE A 242 -15.15 13.26 -0.92
C ILE A 242 -13.82 12.87 -0.25
N PRO A 243 -13.82 12.57 1.06
CA PRO A 243 -12.61 12.18 1.78
C PRO A 243 -12.00 10.86 1.29
N PRO A 244 -10.67 10.69 1.36
CA PRO A 244 -9.99 9.43 1.05
C PRO A 244 -10.47 8.25 1.90
N SER A 245 -11.01 8.51 3.10
CA SER A 245 -11.55 7.46 3.97
C SER A 245 -12.74 6.72 3.36
N ALA A 246 -13.44 7.30 2.38
CA ALA A 246 -14.53 6.66 1.66
C ALA A 246 -14.10 5.33 1.03
N GLU A 247 -12.91 5.28 0.41
CA GLU A 247 -12.38 4.08 -0.23
C GLU A 247 -12.16 2.95 0.79
N THR A 248 -11.52 3.27 1.92
CA THR A 248 -11.28 2.27 2.98
C THR A 248 -12.61 1.76 3.58
N MET A 249 -13.60 2.64 3.76
CA MET A 249 -14.92 2.22 4.25
C MET A 249 -15.67 1.32 3.25
N LEU A 250 -15.54 1.58 1.95
CA LEU A 250 -16.13 0.74 0.91
C LEU A 250 -15.50 -0.65 0.87
N LEU A 251 -14.18 -0.77 1.02
CA LEU A 251 -13.49 -2.06 1.14
C LEU A 251 -13.95 -2.85 2.38
N ILE A 252 -14.11 -2.16 3.52
CA ILE A 252 -14.68 -2.78 4.74
C ILE A 252 -16.10 -3.30 4.46
N LEU A 253 -16.94 -2.46 3.83
CA LEU A 253 -18.33 -2.81 3.53
C LEU A 253 -18.39 -4.01 2.57
N GLU A 254 -17.53 -4.05 1.56
CA GLU A 254 -17.42 -5.17 0.63
C GLU A 254 -17.14 -6.48 1.36
N PHE A 255 -16.13 -6.52 2.24
CA PHE A 255 -15.82 -7.71 3.04
C PHE A 255 -17.03 -8.18 3.86
N LEU A 256 -17.73 -7.25 4.52
CA LEU A 256 -18.88 -7.58 5.35
C LEU A 256 -20.07 -8.10 4.53
N VAL A 257 -20.38 -7.46 3.40
CA VAL A 257 -21.49 -7.85 2.52
C VAL A 257 -21.20 -9.19 1.85
N GLN A 258 -19.97 -9.44 1.41
CA GLN A 258 -19.56 -10.75 0.87
C GLN A 258 -19.76 -11.85 1.90
N GLU A 259 -19.38 -11.63 3.17
CA GLU A 259 -19.60 -12.61 4.24
C GLU A 259 -21.09 -12.83 4.53
N ALA A 260 -21.88 -11.75 4.64
CA ALA A 260 -23.32 -11.84 4.89
C ALA A 260 -24.06 -12.60 3.78
N ASN A 261 -23.65 -12.44 2.52
CA ASN A 261 -24.21 -13.15 1.38
C ASN A 261 -23.72 -14.61 1.27
N SER A 262 -22.67 -14.97 2.01
CA SER A 262 -22.11 -16.33 2.04
C SER A 262 -22.72 -17.19 3.17
N GLU A 263 -23.52 -16.62 4.08
CA GLU A 263 -24.18 -17.36 5.14
C GLU A 263 -25.33 -18.22 4.58
N THR A 264 -25.39 -19.49 4.99
CA THR A 264 -26.45 -20.41 4.56
C THR A 264 -27.80 -20.06 5.23
N PRO A 265 -28.96 -20.33 4.58
CA PRO A 265 -30.28 -19.94 5.09
C PRO A 265 -30.62 -20.41 6.52
N ALA A 266 -29.96 -21.47 7.02
CA ALA A 266 -30.17 -21.99 8.37
C ALA A 266 -29.70 -21.04 9.50
N GLU A 267 -28.82 -20.07 9.19
CA GLU A 267 -28.34 -19.05 10.14
C GLU A 267 -29.06 -17.70 9.95
N SER A 268 -29.78 -17.54 8.83
CA SER A 268 -30.47 -16.31 8.41
C SER A 268 -31.79 -16.05 9.16
N GLU A 269 -32.39 -17.06 9.82
CA GLU A 269 -33.64 -16.90 10.59
C GLU A 269 -33.50 -16.01 11.85
N ARG A 270 -32.30 -15.47 12.12
CA ARG A 270 -32.06 -14.44 13.16
C ARG A 270 -31.69 -13.06 12.61
N ALA A 271 -31.51 -12.91 11.29
CA ALA A 271 -31.28 -11.62 10.67
C ALA A 271 -32.65 -10.94 10.47
N GLY A 272 -32.94 -9.96 11.33
CA GLY A 272 -34.19 -9.22 11.31
C GLY A 272 -34.47 -8.52 9.98
N GLU A 273 -35.73 -8.10 9.81
CA GLU A 273 -36.21 -7.32 8.68
C GLU A 273 -35.24 -6.19 8.31
N VAL A 274 -34.95 -6.05 7.01
CA VAL A 274 -34.18 -4.92 6.48
C VAL A 274 -34.86 -3.63 6.92
N SER A 275 -34.17 -2.82 7.73
CA SER A 275 -34.71 -1.57 8.23
C SER A 275 -34.91 -0.60 7.06
N THR A 276 -35.97 0.21 7.09
CA THR A 276 -36.23 1.25 6.07
C THR A 276 -35.02 2.17 5.85
N ASN A 277 -34.24 2.44 6.90
CA ASN A 277 -33.03 3.25 6.80
C ASN A 277 -31.89 2.56 6.02
N GLN A 278 -31.79 1.23 6.08
CA GLN A 278 -30.80 0.48 5.28
C GLN A 278 -31.16 0.59 3.80
N GLU A 279 -32.43 0.45 3.44
CA GLU A 279 -32.88 0.53 2.04
C GLU A 279 -32.60 1.91 1.42
N GLU A 280 -32.83 3.00 2.18
CA GLU A 280 -32.50 4.36 1.76
C GLU A 280 -30.99 4.56 1.58
N ASN A 281 -30.17 4.05 2.51
CA ASN A 281 -28.72 4.13 2.42
C ASN A 281 -28.17 3.36 1.21
N PHE A 282 -28.71 2.18 0.90
CA PHE A 282 -28.36 1.43 -0.32
C PHE A 282 -28.73 2.20 -1.59
N LYS A 283 -29.92 2.82 -1.63
CA LYS A 283 -30.32 3.68 -2.76
C LYS A 283 -29.37 4.86 -2.94
N LEU A 284 -28.98 5.52 -1.85
CA LEU A 284 -28.02 6.62 -1.89
C LEU A 284 -26.64 6.15 -2.42
N LEU A 285 -26.11 5.04 -1.90
CA LEU A 285 -24.85 4.46 -2.36
C LEU A 285 -24.87 4.16 -3.87
N LEU A 286 -25.90 3.45 -4.33
CA LEU A 286 -26.07 3.12 -5.76
C LEU A 286 -26.18 4.38 -6.64
N SER A 287 -26.85 5.42 -6.16
CA SER A 287 -26.96 6.70 -6.89
C SER A 287 -25.59 7.40 -7.07
N ARG A 288 -24.70 7.30 -6.08
CA ARG A 288 -23.36 7.88 -6.14
C ARG A 288 -22.41 7.04 -7.00
N LEU A 289 -22.52 5.71 -6.94
CA LEU A 289 -21.75 4.79 -7.82
C LEU A 289 -22.14 4.94 -9.30
N GLY A 290 -23.41 5.21 -9.60
CA GLY A 290 -23.89 5.45 -10.97
C GLY A 290 -23.59 6.86 -11.52
N SER A 291 -23.08 7.78 -10.68
CA SER A 291 -22.66 9.11 -11.11
C SER A 291 -21.23 9.07 -11.64
N HIS A 292 -20.93 9.83 -12.71
CA HIS A 292 -19.63 9.87 -13.40
C HIS A 292 -18.39 10.20 -12.53
N THR A 293 -18.58 10.46 -11.25
CA THR A 293 -17.58 10.81 -10.24
C THR A 293 -16.78 9.64 -9.69
N VAL A 294 -17.27 8.40 -9.82
CA VAL A 294 -16.53 7.18 -9.40
C VAL A 294 -16.10 6.40 -10.65
N ARG A 295 -15.15 6.95 -11.42
CA ARG A 295 -14.39 6.13 -12.37
C ARG A 295 -13.19 5.56 -11.62
N CYS A 296 -13.21 4.24 -11.39
CA CYS A 296 -12.01 3.46 -11.09
C CYS A 296 -10.90 3.89 -12.06
N ARG A 297 -9.76 4.30 -11.50
CA ARG A 297 -8.48 4.27 -12.20
C ARG A 297 -7.83 2.93 -11.91
#